data_AF-A0A7C5SVV0-F1
#
_entry.id   AF-A0A7C5SVV0-F1
#
_cell.length_a   1.000
_cell.length_b   1.000
_cell.length_c   1.000
_cell.angle_alpha   90.00
_cell.angle_beta   90.00
_cell.angle_gamma   90.00
#
_symmetry.space_group_name_H-M   'P 1'
#
loop_
_entity.id
_entity.type
_entity.pdbx_description
1 polymer ?
#
loop_
_entity_poly.entity_id
_entity_poly.type
_entity_poly.pdbx_seq_one_letter_code
_entity_poly.pdbx_strand_id
1 'polypeptide(L)'
;MLLPLVGYMTKLGRGEVYDILRSVLESKNVELSMFKIRELNITVKGGFRKSPMIIHNLSYVCSEKRLHLCFCLEKGMYATVFLREVMKNEYMV
;
A
#
# COMPACT_ATOMS: atom_id res chain seq x y z
N MET A 1 -7.08 8.16 -5.65
CA MET A 1 -7.80 6.87 -5.70
C MET A 1 -7.57 6.10 -4.41
N LEU A 2 -8.63 5.54 -3.83
CA LEU A 2 -8.56 4.66 -2.67
C LEU A 2 -8.67 3.21 -3.14
N LEU A 3 -7.81 2.34 -2.62
CA LEU A 3 -7.84 0.90 -2.86
C LEU A 3 -8.23 0.15 -1.58
N PRO A 4 -8.92 -1.00 -1.70
CA PRO A 4 -9.32 -1.78 -0.54
C PRO A 4 -8.10 -2.40 0.16
N LEU A 5 -8.02 -2.23 1.48
CA LEU A 5 -7.28 -3.12 2.35
C LEU A 5 -8.23 -4.26 2.75
N VAL A 6 -7.88 -5.48 2.33
CA VAL A 6 -8.78 -6.63 2.47
C VAL A 6 -8.95 -7.01 3.94
N GLY A 7 -10.19 -7.33 4.30
CA GLY A 7 -10.58 -7.93 5.56
C GLY A 7 -11.96 -8.56 5.43
N TYR A 8 -12.51 -9.05 6.54
CA TYR A 8 -13.72 -9.88 6.50
C TYR A 8 -14.98 -9.13 6.04
N MET A 9 -14.99 -7.80 6.09
CA MET A 9 -16.09 -6.94 5.63
C MET A 9 -15.80 -6.26 4.29
N THR A 10 -14.72 -6.63 3.60
CA THR A 10 -14.41 -6.05 2.29
C THR A 10 -15.50 -6.39 1.29
N LYS A 11 -16.12 -5.35 0.73
CA LYS A 11 -17.12 -5.49 -0.33
C LYS A 11 -16.41 -5.65 -1.66
N LEU A 12 -16.51 -6.84 -2.25
CA LEU A 12 -16.05 -7.09 -3.62
C LEU A 12 -17.10 -6.52 -4.59
N GLY A 13 -16.87 -5.28 -5.02
CA GLY A 13 -17.75 -4.55 -5.93
C GLY A 13 -17.61 -5.01 -7.39
N ARG A 14 -18.03 -4.14 -8.30
CA ARG A 14 -17.85 -4.29 -9.76
C ARG A 14 -16.76 -3.33 -10.25
N GLY A 15 -16.11 -3.70 -11.35
CA GLY A 15 -15.09 -2.89 -12.03
C GLY A 15 -13.69 -3.45 -11.87
N GLU A 16 -12.79 -2.98 -12.71
CA GLU A 16 -11.46 -3.56 -12.93
C GLU A 16 -10.65 -3.79 -11.64
N VAL A 17 -10.67 -2.83 -10.71
CA VAL A 17 -9.99 -2.96 -9.41
C VAL A 17 -10.47 -4.19 -8.63
N TYR A 18 -11.78 -4.47 -8.64
CA TYR A 18 -12.35 -5.60 -7.93
C TYR A 18 -12.17 -6.92 -8.69
N ASP A 19 -12.10 -6.88 -10.01
CA ASP A 19 -11.80 -8.05 -10.84
C ASP A 19 -10.35 -8.50 -10.61
N ILE A 20 -9.39 -7.56 -10.59
CA ILE A 20 -7.99 -7.81 -10.22
C ILE A 20 -7.91 -8.33 -8.78
N LEU A 21 -8.60 -7.68 -7.84
CA LEU A 21 -8.59 -8.11 -6.44
C LEU A 21 -9.10 -9.55 -6.28
N ARG A 22 -10.18 -9.91 -6.98
CA ARG A 22 -10.72 -11.27 -6.96
C ARG A 22 -9.69 -12.27 -7.49
N SER A 23 -9.06 -11.98 -8.62
CA SER A 23 -8.02 -12.81 -9.20
C SER A 23 -6.82 -13.02 -8.24
N VAL A 24 -6.40 -11.98 -7.52
CA VAL A 24 -5.32 -12.08 -6.53
C VAL A 24 -5.73 -12.92 -5.32
N LEU A 25 -6.96 -12.80 -4.83
CA LEU A 25 -7.46 -13.61 -3.71
C LEU A 25 -7.61 -15.08 -4.10
N GLU A 26 -8.18 -15.35 -5.28
CA GLU A 26 -8.35 -16.69 -5.85
C GLU A 26 -6.99 -17.37 -6.07
N SER A 27 -6.03 -16.69 -6.70
CA SER A 27 -4.70 -17.26 -6.95
C SER A 27 -3.91 -17.58 -5.68
N LYS A 28 -4.29 -16.98 -4.54
CA LYS A 28 -3.69 -17.24 -3.23
C LYS A 28 -4.56 -18.13 -2.33
N ASN A 29 -5.70 -18.63 -2.80
CA ASN A 29 -6.69 -19.37 -2.02
C ASN A 29 -7.09 -18.63 -0.71
N VAL A 30 -7.26 -17.31 -0.77
CA VAL A 30 -7.61 -16.48 0.40
C VAL A 30 -9.09 -16.13 0.37
N GLU A 31 -9.82 -16.55 1.40
CA GLU A 31 -11.21 -16.14 1.62
C GLU A 31 -11.32 -14.97 2.61
N LEU A 32 -12.35 -14.14 2.47
CA LEU A 32 -12.60 -13.03 3.41
C LEU A 32 -12.84 -13.53 4.85
N SER A 33 -13.40 -14.73 5.00
CA SER A 33 -13.64 -15.41 6.28
C SER A 33 -12.33 -15.59 7.09
N MET A 34 -11.20 -15.78 6.41
CA MET A 34 -9.88 -16.01 7.03
C MET A 34 -9.36 -14.80 7.81
N PHE A 35 -9.90 -13.61 7.57
CA PHE A 35 -9.60 -12.41 8.36
C PHE A 35 -10.34 -12.36 9.71
N LYS A 36 -11.05 -13.43 10.08
CA LYS A 36 -11.58 -13.69 11.42
C LYS A 36 -10.96 -14.97 12.00
N ILE A 37 -10.00 -14.82 12.90
CA ILE A 37 -9.35 -15.93 13.59
C ILE A 37 -10.02 -16.06 14.97
N ARG A 38 -10.98 -16.97 15.09
CA ARG A 38 -11.85 -17.09 16.26
C ARG A 38 -11.07 -17.56 17.49
N GLU A 39 -10.14 -18.48 17.27
CA GLU A 39 -9.28 -19.10 18.27
C GLU A 39 -8.42 -18.06 19.00
N LEU A 40 -8.07 -16.97 18.30
CA LEU A 40 -7.23 -15.89 18.84
C LEU A 40 -8.04 -14.61 19.14
N ASN A 41 -9.36 -14.60 18.92
CA ASN A 41 -10.20 -13.40 18.97
C ASN A 41 -9.66 -12.24 18.12
N ILE A 42 -8.98 -12.54 17.01
CA ILE A 42 -8.43 -11.53 16.09
C ILE A 42 -9.40 -11.36 14.94
N THR A 43 -9.84 -10.12 14.70
CA THR A 43 -10.67 -9.80 13.53
C THR A 43 -10.15 -8.57 12.80
N VAL A 44 -10.00 -8.68 11.49
CA VAL A 44 -9.58 -7.57 10.63
C VAL A 44 -10.71 -7.24 9.69
N LYS A 45 -11.41 -6.12 9.95
CA LYS A 45 -12.55 -5.67 9.14
C LYS A 45 -12.18 -5.37 7.69
N GLY A 46 -10.94 -4.95 7.46
CA GLY A 46 -10.52 -4.32 6.22
C GLY A 46 -10.79 -2.82 6.26
N GLY A 47 -10.49 -2.14 5.15
CA GLY A 47 -10.66 -0.69 5.03
C GLY A 47 -10.22 -0.20 3.67
N PHE A 48 -9.80 1.05 3.59
CA PHE A 48 -9.29 1.65 2.37
C PHE A 48 -7.95 2.34 2.63
N ARG A 49 -7.07 2.28 1.64
CA ARG A 49 -5.78 2.96 1.65
C ARG A 49 -5.64 3.78 0.39
N LYS A 50 -5.11 4.99 0.53
CA LYS A 50 -4.75 5.83 -0.61
C LYS A 50 -3.60 5.17 -1.37
N SER A 51 -3.83 4.94 -2.67
CA SER A 51 -2.83 4.34 -3.55
C SER A 51 -1.78 5.35 -4.02
N PRO A 52 -2.15 6.53 -4.57
CA PRO A 52 -1.16 7.53 -4.93
C PRO A 52 -0.58 8.19 -3.69
N MET A 53 0.74 8.19 -3.60
CA MET A 53 1.48 9.00 -2.63
C MET A 53 1.75 10.38 -3.22
N ILE A 54 1.49 11.43 -2.45
CA ILE A 54 1.79 12.81 -2.83
C ILE A 54 2.99 13.27 -1.97
N ILE A 55 4.02 13.78 -2.64
CA ILE A 55 5.20 14.33 -1.97
C ILE A 55 4.96 15.83 -1.82
N HIS A 56 4.88 16.32 -0.58
CA HIS A 56 4.65 17.73 -0.29
C HIS A 56 5.97 18.43 0.00
N ASN A 57 6.07 19.69 -0.43
CA ASN A 57 7.18 20.59 -0.12
C ASN A 57 8.56 19.97 -0.43
N LEU A 58 8.68 19.30 -1.58
CA LEU A 58 9.93 18.68 -2.00
C LEU A 58 11.01 19.73 -2.27
N SER A 59 12.13 19.62 -1.57
CA SER A 59 13.38 20.32 -1.89
C SER A 59 14.53 19.33 -1.93
N TYR A 60 15.54 19.64 -2.74
CA TYR A 60 16.70 18.78 -2.88
C TYR A 60 17.98 19.57 -3.13
N VAL A 61 19.10 18.99 -2.71
CA VAL A 61 20.45 19.47 -3.01
C VAL A 61 21.27 18.29 -3.51
N CYS A 62 21.85 18.43 -4.70
CA CYS A 62 22.78 17.47 -5.27
C CYS A 62 24.21 17.96 -5.09
N SER A 63 25.09 17.08 -4.62
CA SER A 63 26.54 17.20 -4.76
C SER A 63 27.07 15.94 -5.46
N GLU A 64 28.32 15.94 -5.89
CA GLU A 64 28.87 14.93 -6.84
C GLU A 64 28.41 13.49 -6.59
N LYS A 65 28.39 13.04 -5.32
CA LYS A 65 28.03 11.66 -4.94
C LYS A 65 26.94 11.59 -3.87
N ARG A 66 26.20 12.68 -3.61
CA ARG A 66 25.17 12.73 -2.56
C ARG A 66 23.94 13.49 -3.03
N LEU A 67 22.78 12.96 -2.66
CA LEU A 67 21.48 13.59 -2.85
C LEU A 67 20.85 13.80 -1.47
N HIS A 68 20.65 15.06 -1.10
CA HIS A 68 19.90 15.44 0.09
C HIS A 68 18.46 15.77 -0.32
N LEU A 69 17.48 15.12 0.31
CA LEU A 69 16.05 15.32 0.05
C LEU A 69 15.35 15.79 1.34
N CYS A 70 14.49 16.79 1.23
CA CYS A 70 13.57 17.20 2.28
C CYS A 70 12.15 17.23 1.69
N PHE A 71 11.20 16.57 2.36
CA PHE A 71 9.81 16.48 1.92
C PHE A 71 8.90 16.07 3.08
N CYS A 72 7.60 16.30 2.92
CA CYS A 72 6.56 15.89 3.86
C CYS A 72 5.65 14.82 3.24
N LEU A 73 5.18 13.90 4.08
CA LEU A 73 4.31 12.80 3.70
C LEU A 73 3.03 12.79 4.54
N GLU A 74 1.94 12.35 3.93
CA GLU A 74 0.71 12.03 4.65
C GLU A 74 0.92 10.88 5.66
N LYS A 75 0.16 10.89 6.76
CA LYS A 75 0.23 9.82 7.78
C LYS A 75 0.02 8.44 7.14
N GLY A 76 0.89 7.50 7.51
CA GLY A 76 0.86 6.12 7.02
C GLY A 76 1.56 5.89 5.68
N MET A 77 2.14 6.93 5.07
CA MET A 77 3.06 6.80 3.93
C MET A 77 4.50 6.64 4.42
N TYR A 78 5.33 5.96 3.62
CA TYR A 78 6.70 5.63 3.97
C TYR A 78 7.68 6.33 3.04
N ALA A 79 8.69 6.99 3.60
CA ALA A 79 9.75 7.65 2.84
C ALA A 79 10.48 6.69 1.90
N THR A 80 10.66 5.44 2.31
CA THR A 80 11.33 4.40 1.51
C THR A 80 10.63 4.11 0.18
N VAL A 81 9.30 4.28 0.09
CA VAL A 81 8.58 4.11 -1.18
C VAL A 81 8.94 5.22 -2.16
N PHE A 82 9.07 6.46 -1.70
CA PHE A 82 9.56 7.56 -2.53
C PHE A 82 11.03 7.36 -2.91
N LEU A 83 11.88 6.96 -1.96
CA LEU A 83 13.30 6.69 -2.22
C LEU A 83 13.49 5.56 -3.24
N ARG A 84 12.66 4.51 -3.21
CA ARG A 84 12.69 3.44 -4.23
C ARG A 84 12.48 4.01 -5.63
N GLU A 85 11.54 4.95 -5.79
CA GLU A 85 11.30 5.60 -7.08
C GLU A 85 12.42 6.53 -7.52
N VAL A 86 13.10 7.20 -6.58
CA VAL A 86 14.26 8.04 -6.86
C VAL A 86 15.48 7.21 -7.25
N MET A 87 15.74 6.14 -6.51
CA MET A 87 16.94 5.30 -6.68
C MET A 87 16.80 4.27 -7.80
N LYS A 88 15.57 3.91 -8.18
CA LYS A 88 15.26 2.84 -9.15
C LYS A 88 15.96 1.50 -8.83
N ASN A 89 16.28 1.26 -7.56
CA ASN A 89 16.97 0.06 -7.13
C ASN A 89 15.98 -1.04 -6.76
N GLU A 90 16.18 -2.25 -7.29
CA GLU A 90 15.32 -3.42 -7.08
C GLU A 90 15.50 -4.07 -5.69
N TYR A 91 16.53 -3.67 -4.93
CA TYR A 91 16.95 -4.32 -3.67
C TYR A 91 16.61 -3.56 -2.38
N MET A 92 15.37 -3.08 -2.23
CA MET A 92 14.87 -2.66 -0.92
C MET A 92 13.71 -3.55 -0.50
N VAL A 93 14.06 -4.75 -0.02
CA VAL A 93 13.18 -5.65 0.77
C VAL A 93 13.62 -5.54 2.22
#